data_AF-A0A9E5NN26-F1
#
_entry.id   AF-A0A9E5NN26-F1
#
_cell.length_a   1.000
_cell.length_b   1.000
_cell.length_c   1.000
_cell.angle_alpha   90.00
_cell.angle_beta   90.00
_cell.angle_gamma   90.00
#
_symmetry.space_group_name_H-M   'P 1'
#
loop_
_entity.id
_entity.type
_entity.pdbx_description
1 polymer ?
#
loop_
_entity_poly.entity_id
_entity_poly.type
_entity_poly.pdbx_seq_one_letter_code
_entity_poly.pdbx_strand_id
1 'polypeptide(L)'
;NNRLHPRYKPTQVVTGRLAAEAPNIQQVPRDPKYRSVFGGVDGLTWVKADLSQIELRLAAWLAQEETMLTAYRGGADLHALTAERVFGVDPSTEWKPGKSARDAGKMLNFSLLYGAYPKKLQLIAYRQYGIQITEKEAEAYRSLFFDSYPRLAAWHFEVKMEVRSAGQIVSPLGRVRVFPEVSSDDEWEIKRAEREA
;
A
#
# COMPACT_ATOMS: atom_id res chain seq x y z
N ASN A 1 0.35 36.45 11.68
CA ASN A 1 1.14 35.42 12.38
C ASN A 1 1.77 34.54 11.32
N ASN A 2 3.10 34.52 11.15
CA ASN A 2 3.83 33.79 10.07
C ASN A 2 3.70 32.26 10.20
N ARG A 3 2.47 31.75 10.21
CA ARG A 3 2.08 30.35 10.41
C ARG A 3 1.01 30.01 9.39
N LEU A 4 1.06 28.78 8.88
CA LEU A 4 -0.02 28.24 8.09
C LEU A 4 -1.06 27.61 9.02
N HIS A 5 -2.34 27.77 8.66
CA HIS A 5 -3.47 27.23 9.40
C HIS A 5 -4.30 26.31 8.49
N PRO A 6 -3.84 25.08 8.23
CA PRO A 6 -4.56 24.13 7.39
C PRO A 6 -5.92 23.79 8.01
N ARG A 7 -6.93 23.63 7.17
CA ARG A 7 -8.23 23.10 7.58
C ARG A 7 -8.29 21.62 7.33
N TYR A 8 -8.52 20.84 8.38
CA TYR A 8 -8.72 19.40 8.27
C TYR A 8 -10.18 19.07 7.98
N LYS A 9 -10.39 18.11 7.09
CA LYS A 9 -11.69 17.59 6.67
C LYS A 9 -11.77 16.10 6.97
N PRO A 10 -12.29 15.71 8.15
CA PRO A 10 -12.32 14.31 8.58
C PRO A 10 -13.34 13.44 7.83
N THR A 11 -14.31 14.05 7.16
CA THR A 11 -15.42 13.37 6.47
C THR A 11 -15.31 13.39 4.95
N GLN A 12 -14.27 14.00 4.37
CA GLN A 12 -14.19 14.23 2.93
C GLN A 12 -13.79 12.98 2.13
N VAL A 13 -12.93 12.12 2.69
CA VAL A 13 -12.40 10.96 1.97
C VAL A 13 -13.22 9.73 2.31
N VAL A 14 -13.62 8.96 1.28
CA VAL A 14 -14.41 7.72 1.44
C VAL A 14 -13.74 6.68 2.34
N THR A 15 -12.41 6.69 2.40
CA THR A 15 -11.61 5.79 3.26
C THR A 15 -11.60 6.19 4.73
N GLY A 16 -12.15 7.37 5.08
CA GLY A 16 -12.09 7.93 6.43
C GLY A 16 -10.76 8.58 6.81
N ARG A 17 -9.80 8.68 5.87
CA ARG A 17 -8.55 9.43 6.07
C ARG A 17 -8.85 10.93 6.24
N LEU A 18 -8.08 11.60 7.11
CA LEU A 18 -8.08 13.06 7.18
C LEU A 18 -7.62 13.63 5.84
N ALA A 19 -8.38 14.58 5.29
CA ALA A 19 -7.91 15.46 4.23
C ALA A 19 -7.52 16.82 4.81
N ALA A 20 -6.66 17.57 4.13
CA ALA A 20 -6.28 18.93 4.49
C ALA A 20 -6.44 19.88 3.28
N GLU A 21 -6.89 21.11 3.53
CA GLU A 21 -6.97 22.16 2.52
C GLU A 21 -6.65 23.54 3.10
N ALA A 22 -6.48 24.52 2.21
CA ALA A 22 -6.23 25.93 2.56
C ALA A 22 -5.13 26.14 3.63
N PRO A 23 -3.90 25.58 3.47
CA PRO A 23 -3.39 24.80 2.34
C PRO A 23 -3.36 23.27 2.61
N ASN A 24 -3.24 22.46 1.55
CA ASN A 24 -3.08 21.02 1.71
C ASN A 24 -1.64 20.65 2.14
N ILE A 25 -1.41 20.59 3.45
CA ILE A 25 -0.08 20.24 3.99
C ILE A 25 0.26 18.74 3.91
N GLN A 26 -0.70 17.87 3.59
CA GLN A 26 -0.45 16.44 3.45
C GLN A 26 0.24 16.08 2.13
N GLN A 27 0.12 16.95 1.12
CA GLN A 27 0.68 16.76 -0.22
C GLN A 27 2.01 17.49 -0.45
N VAL A 28 2.64 18.03 0.60
CA VAL A 28 3.98 18.62 0.48
C VAL A 28 4.96 17.55 -0.01
N PRO A 29 5.68 17.79 -1.12
CA PRO A 29 6.62 16.81 -1.68
C PRO A 29 7.61 16.30 -0.64
N ARG A 30 8.04 15.03 -0.77
CA ARG A 30 8.98 14.41 0.18
C ARG A 30 10.39 15.00 0.14
N ASP A 31 10.75 15.66 -0.96
CA ASP A 31 12.05 16.28 -1.16
C ASP A 31 12.35 17.31 -0.05
N PRO A 32 13.49 17.17 0.68
CA PRO A 32 13.87 18.07 1.75
C PRO A 32 13.84 19.55 1.35
N LYS A 33 14.10 19.89 0.07
CA LYS A 33 14.09 21.28 -0.40
C LYS A 33 12.74 21.99 -0.20
N TYR A 34 11.64 21.23 -0.21
CA TYR A 34 10.30 21.78 0.03
C TYR A 34 9.85 21.62 1.47
N ARG A 35 10.34 20.60 2.21
CA ARG A 35 9.92 20.36 3.60
C ARG A 35 10.73 21.15 4.61
N SER A 36 11.97 21.52 4.30
CA SER A 36 12.83 22.30 5.21
C SER A 36 12.33 23.72 5.46
N VAL A 37 11.42 24.23 4.62
CA VAL A 37 10.81 25.55 4.80
C VAL A 37 9.88 25.61 6.01
N PHE A 38 9.41 24.46 6.51
CA PHE A 38 8.60 24.38 7.73
C PHE A 38 9.52 24.36 8.95
N GLY A 39 9.66 25.51 9.59
CA GLY A 39 10.46 25.70 10.80
C GLY A 39 9.70 25.46 12.10
N GLY A 40 10.45 25.19 13.17
CA GLY A 40 9.96 25.23 14.54
C GLY A 40 9.78 26.63 15.09
N VAL A 41 9.17 26.69 16.26
CA VAL A 41 9.15 27.89 17.08
C VAL A 41 10.44 27.88 17.89
N ASP A 42 11.07 29.04 18.06
CA ASP A 42 12.28 29.15 18.87
C ASP A 42 12.07 28.57 20.27
N GLY A 43 13.05 27.78 20.73
CA GLY A 43 12.99 27.06 22.00
C GLY A 43 12.17 25.76 21.98
N LEU A 44 11.56 25.37 20.85
CA LEU A 44 10.83 24.10 20.69
C LEU A 44 11.47 23.18 19.65
N THR A 45 11.31 21.87 19.84
CA THR A 45 11.71 20.83 18.88
C THR A 45 10.49 20.13 18.30
N TRP A 46 10.57 19.75 17.03
CA TRP A 46 9.57 18.91 16.38
C TRP A 46 9.76 17.44 16.75
N VAL A 47 8.66 16.76 17.05
CA VAL A 47 8.64 15.31 17.23
C VAL A 47 7.84 14.70 16.09
N LYS A 48 8.45 13.73 15.39
CA LYS A 48 7.78 12.95 14.36
C LYS A 48 7.58 11.53 14.86
N ALA A 49 6.33 11.07 14.86
CA ALA A 49 5.98 9.67 15.09
C ALA A 49 5.36 9.10 13.80
N ASP A 50 5.94 8.01 13.29
CA ASP A 50 5.52 7.35 12.05
C ASP A 50 5.21 5.88 12.36
N LEU A 51 4.05 5.39 11.92
CA LEU A 51 3.68 4.00 12.13
C LEU A 51 4.37 3.11 11.08
N SER A 52 5.42 2.42 11.52
CA SER A 52 6.27 1.59 10.67
C SER A 52 5.48 0.49 9.94
N GLN A 53 5.31 0.65 8.62
CA GLN A 53 4.61 -0.28 7.72
C GLN A 53 3.19 -0.67 8.18
N ILE A 54 2.44 0.27 8.76
CA ILE A 54 1.14 -0.02 9.35
C ILE A 54 0.16 -0.72 8.40
N GLU A 55 0.14 -0.37 7.12
CA GLU A 55 -0.76 -0.99 6.13
C GLU A 55 -0.45 -2.48 5.94
N LEU A 56 0.84 -2.86 5.88
CA LEU A 56 1.25 -4.26 5.76
C LEU A 56 0.98 -5.05 7.04
N ARG A 57 1.14 -4.41 8.21
CA ARG A 57 0.82 -5.02 9.51
C ARG A 57 -0.68 -5.27 9.66
N LEU A 58 -1.50 -4.30 9.24
CA LEU A 58 -2.96 -4.44 9.24
C LEU A 58 -3.39 -5.54 8.28
N ALA A 59 -2.81 -5.62 7.08
CA ALA A 59 -3.11 -6.69 6.15
C ALA A 59 -2.70 -8.08 6.68
N ALA A 60 -1.51 -8.20 7.26
CA ALA A 60 -1.06 -9.44 7.91
C ALA A 60 -2.05 -9.89 9.01
N TRP A 61 -2.56 -8.94 9.80
CA TRP A 61 -3.55 -9.21 10.82
C TRP A 61 -4.93 -9.55 10.24
N LEU A 62 -5.44 -8.79 9.28
CA LEU A 62 -6.75 -9.04 8.67
C LEU A 62 -6.78 -10.38 7.93
N ALA A 63 -5.73 -10.66 7.17
CA ALA A 63 -5.61 -11.91 6.43
C ALA A 63 -5.19 -13.10 7.31
N GLN A 64 -4.78 -12.87 8.57
CA GLN A 64 -4.13 -13.87 9.41
C GLN A 64 -2.97 -14.56 8.67
N GLU A 65 -2.11 -13.75 8.04
CA GLU A 65 -0.99 -14.26 7.25
C GLU A 65 0.21 -14.57 8.16
N GLU A 66 0.40 -15.85 8.47
CA GLU A 66 1.41 -16.35 9.40
C GLU A 66 2.85 -16.02 9.02
N THR A 67 3.23 -16.00 7.73
CA THR A 67 4.60 -15.57 7.39
C THR A 67 4.80 -14.12 7.78
N MET A 68 3.91 -13.23 7.37
CA MET A 68 4.02 -11.80 7.67
C MET A 68 3.96 -11.55 9.18
N LEU A 69 3.04 -12.22 9.89
CA LEU A 69 2.91 -12.11 11.34
C LEU A 69 4.18 -12.59 12.07
N THR A 70 4.74 -13.72 11.65
CA THR A 70 5.99 -14.26 12.22
C THR A 70 7.16 -13.31 11.95
N ALA A 71 7.29 -12.79 10.73
CA ALA A 71 8.32 -11.82 10.37
C ALA A 71 8.23 -10.58 11.28
N TYR A 72 7.04 -10.03 11.48
CA TYR A 72 6.86 -8.85 12.34
C TYR A 72 7.10 -9.13 13.82
N ARG A 73 6.71 -10.30 14.33
CA ARG A 73 7.00 -10.71 15.72
C ARG A 73 8.50 -10.90 15.96
N GLY A 74 9.22 -11.41 14.96
CA GLY A 74 10.67 -11.58 15.00
C GLY A 74 11.49 -10.31 14.70
N GLY A 75 10.83 -9.17 14.44
CA GLY A 75 11.52 -7.92 14.09
C GLY A 75 12.18 -7.94 12.70
N ALA A 76 11.80 -8.89 11.84
CA ALA A 76 12.36 -9.01 10.51
C ALA A 76 11.88 -7.88 9.58
N ASP A 77 12.72 -7.54 8.61
CA ASP A 77 12.35 -6.62 7.53
C ASP A 77 11.52 -7.36 6.49
N LEU A 78 10.21 -7.10 6.47
CA LEU A 78 9.31 -7.75 5.53
C LEU A 78 9.69 -7.49 4.06
N HIS A 79 10.24 -6.32 3.72
CA HIS A 79 10.64 -6.03 2.33
C HIS A 79 11.83 -6.88 1.89
N ALA A 80 12.78 -7.09 2.80
CA ALA A 80 13.91 -7.99 2.58
C ALA A 80 13.42 -9.44 2.42
N LEU A 81 12.54 -9.90 3.32
CA LEU A 81 11.96 -11.24 3.25
C LEU A 81 11.20 -11.47 1.93
N THR A 82 10.42 -10.49 1.47
CA THR A 82 9.74 -10.58 0.16
C THR A 82 10.74 -10.68 -0.98
N ALA A 83 11.83 -9.93 -0.92
CA ALA A 83 12.87 -9.97 -1.95
C ALA A 83 13.54 -11.35 -2.02
N GLU A 84 13.92 -11.91 -0.87
CA GLU A 84 14.50 -13.25 -0.76
C GLU A 84 13.56 -14.32 -1.30
N ARG A 85 12.27 -14.27 -0.93
CA ARG A 85 11.29 -15.28 -1.37
C ARG A 85 10.93 -15.18 -2.85
N VAL A 86 10.83 -13.97 -3.41
CA VAL A 86 10.39 -13.78 -4.81
C VAL A 86 11.56 -13.86 -5.79
N PHE A 87 12.74 -13.36 -5.41
CA PHE A 87 13.88 -13.28 -6.32
C PHE A 87 15.00 -14.27 -5.98
N GLY A 88 15.02 -14.86 -4.78
CA GLY A 88 16.07 -15.80 -4.37
C GLY A 88 17.45 -15.16 -4.21
N VAL A 89 17.50 -13.84 -3.98
CA VAL A 89 18.75 -13.07 -3.83
C VAL A 89 18.81 -12.34 -2.50
N ASP A 90 20.03 -12.01 -2.07
CA ASP A 90 20.24 -11.17 -0.89
C ASP A 90 19.57 -9.79 -1.09
N PRO A 91 18.85 -9.25 -0.08
CA PRO A 91 18.16 -7.97 -0.16
C PRO A 91 19.03 -6.78 -0.57
N SER A 92 20.33 -6.81 -0.30
CA SER A 92 21.30 -5.78 -0.65
C SER A 92 21.79 -5.86 -2.10
N THR A 93 21.55 -6.99 -2.78
CA THR A 93 21.95 -7.21 -4.18
C THR A 93 21.32 -6.15 -5.08
N GLU A 94 22.10 -5.60 -6.02
CA GLU A 94 21.55 -4.75 -7.07
C GLU A 94 20.65 -5.59 -7.99
N TRP A 95 19.36 -5.26 -8.01
CA TRP A 95 18.37 -5.96 -8.81
C TRP A 95 18.18 -5.33 -10.19
N LYS A 96 18.16 -3.99 -10.23
CA LYS A 96 18.13 -3.15 -11.43
C LYS A 96 19.01 -1.92 -11.16
N PRO A 97 19.48 -1.20 -12.20
CA PRO A 97 20.40 -0.06 -12.00
C PRO A 97 19.91 0.92 -10.93
N GLY A 98 20.67 1.04 -9.84
CA GLY A 98 20.35 1.93 -8.71
C GLY A 98 19.15 1.48 -7.85
N LYS A 99 18.76 0.19 -7.91
CA LYS A 99 17.68 -0.40 -7.12
C LYS A 99 18.10 -1.73 -6.52
N SER A 100 18.02 -1.82 -5.19
CA SER A 100 18.28 -3.06 -4.47
C SER A 100 17.13 -4.06 -4.61
N ALA A 101 17.40 -5.34 -4.35
CA ALA A 101 16.37 -6.36 -4.24
C ALA A 101 15.35 -6.02 -3.13
N ARG A 102 15.79 -5.41 -2.02
CA ARG A 102 14.90 -4.89 -0.98
C ARG A 102 13.94 -3.82 -1.51
N ASP A 103 14.39 -2.92 -2.39
CA ASP A 103 13.51 -1.94 -3.03
C ASP A 103 12.45 -2.61 -3.92
N ALA A 104 12.83 -3.69 -4.59
CA ALA A 104 11.92 -4.53 -5.36
C ALA A 104 10.88 -5.22 -4.46
N GLY A 105 11.31 -5.82 -3.34
CA GLY A 105 10.41 -6.41 -2.34
C GLY A 105 9.45 -5.36 -1.75
N LYS A 106 9.92 -4.13 -1.54
CA LYS A 106 9.07 -3.00 -1.16
C LYS A 106 8.03 -2.64 -2.23
N MET A 107 8.45 -2.55 -3.49
CA MET A 107 7.53 -2.31 -4.60
C MET A 107 6.46 -3.39 -4.67
N LEU A 108 6.84 -4.67 -4.57
CA LEU A 108 5.90 -5.79 -4.60
C LEU A 108 4.93 -5.74 -3.42
N ASN A 109 5.43 -5.57 -2.18
CA ASN A 109 4.60 -5.44 -0.99
C ASN A 109 3.52 -4.38 -1.17
N PHE A 110 3.87 -3.15 -1.55
CA PHE A 110 2.88 -2.08 -1.68
C PHE A 110 2.00 -2.20 -2.93
N SER A 111 2.48 -2.80 -4.02
CA SER A 111 1.67 -2.93 -5.24
C SER A 111 0.64 -4.07 -5.13
N LEU A 112 1.10 -5.22 -4.63
CA LEU A 112 0.32 -6.45 -4.61
C LEU A 112 -0.60 -6.54 -3.40
N LEU A 113 -0.28 -5.85 -2.30
CA LEU A 113 -1.22 -5.65 -1.18
C LEU A 113 -2.53 -5.02 -1.66
N TYR A 114 -2.48 -4.10 -2.63
CA TYR A 114 -3.68 -3.48 -3.23
C TYR A 114 -4.15 -4.20 -4.51
N GLY A 115 -3.85 -5.50 -4.63
CA GLY A 115 -4.37 -6.34 -5.70
C GLY A 115 -3.97 -5.90 -7.11
N ALA A 116 -2.78 -5.31 -7.30
CA ALA A 116 -2.32 -4.96 -8.64
C ALA A 116 -2.26 -6.20 -9.55
N TYR A 117 -2.93 -6.12 -10.69
CA TYR A 117 -2.81 -7.10 -11.77
C TYR A 117 -1.53 -6.82 -12.58
N PRO A 118 -1.02 -7.76 -13.39
CA PRO A 118 0.31 -7.68 -14.02
C PRO A 118 0.60 -6.36 -14.74
N LYS A 119 -0.32 -5.90 -15.61
CA LYS A 119 -0.14 -4.61 -16.30
C LYS A 119 -0.12 -3.41 -15.35
N LYS A 120 -0.89 -3.44 -14.25
CA LYS A 120 -0.85 -2.38 -13.22
C LYS A 120 0.45 -2.43 -12.43
N LEU A 121 0.96 -3.62 -12.12
CA LEU A 121 2.25 -3.78 -11.47
C LEU A 121 3.38 -3.23 -12.35
N GLN A 122 3.39 -3.57 -13.64
CA GLN A 122 4.32 -3.00 -14.62
C GLN A 122 4.25 -1.46 -14.66
N LEU A 123 3.03 -0.91 -14.68
CA LEU A 123 2.83 0.54 -14.69
C LEU A 123 3.36 1.21 -13.42
N ILE A 124 3.13 0.59 -12.25
CA ILE A 124 3.64 1.09 -10.96
C ILE A 124 5.16 1.03 -10.93
N ALA A 125 5.75 -0.09 -11.35
CA ALA A 125 7.20 -0.27 -11.43
C ALA A 125 7.83 0.86 -12.26
N TYR A 126 7.26 1.16 -13.43
CA TYR A 126 7.76 2.24 -14.28
C TYR A 126 7.53 3.62 -13.68
N ARG A 127 6.27 3.97 -13.33
CA ARG A 127 5.91 5.34 -12.94
C ARG A 127 6.41 5.77 -11.56
N GLN A 128 6.47 4.84 -10.60
CA GLN A 128 6.81 5.16 -9.21
C GLN A 128 8.24 4.78 -8.85
N TYR A 129 8.78 3.75 -9.52
CA TYR A 129 10.10 3.22 -9.18
C TYR A 129 11.13 3.44 -10.31
N GLY A 130 10.70 3.83 -11.52
CA GLY A 130 11.60 4.00 -12.67
C GLY A 130 12.12 2.66 -13.22
N ILE A 131 11.42 1.57 -12.94
CA ILE A 131 11.86 0.21 -13.25
C ILE A 131 11.05 -0.35 -14.41
N GLN A 132 11.76 -0.84 -15.42
CA GLN A 132 11.15 -1.57 -16.52
C GLN A 132 11.11 -3.06 -16.20
N ILE A 133 9.90 -3.61 -16.24
CA ILE A 133 9.62 -5.05 -16.19
C ILE A 133 8.68 -5.39 -17.33
N THR A 134 8.79 -6.60 -17.86
CA THR A 134 7.87 -7.16 -18.85
C THR A 134 6.57 -7.61 -18.17
N GLU A 135 5.50 -7.77 -18.94
CA GLU A 135 4.24 -8.32 -18.42
C GLU A 135 4.42 -9.75 -17.89
N LYS A 136 5.30 -10.54 -18.53
CA LYS A 136 5.65 -11.89 -18.09
C LYS A 136 6.38 -11.90 -16.74
N GLU A 137 7.34 -10.99 -16.55
CA GLU A 137 7.98 -10.80 -15.24
C GLU A 137 6.96 -10.37 -14.19
N ALA A 138 6.06 -9.44 -14.51
CA ALA A 138 5.02 -8.99 -13.59
C ALA A 138 4.07 -10.13 -13.16
N GLU A 139 3.66 -11.00 -14.08
CA GLU A 139 2.88 -12.21 -13.76
C GLU A 139 3.66 -13.16 -12.84
N ALA A 140 4.92 -13.46 -13.18
CA ALA A 140 5.77 -14.35 -12.40
C ALA A 140 5.98 -13.83 -10.97
N TYR A 141 6.32 -12.54 -10.81
CA TYR A 141 6.50 -11.93 -9.49
C TYR A 141 5.21 -11.90 -8.69
N ARG A 142 4.08 -11.67 -9.37
CA ARG A 142 2.77 -11.72 -8.73
C ARG A 142 2.46 -13.12 -8.21
N SER A 143 2.69 -14.18 -9.00
CA SER A 143 2.48 -15.57 -8.57
C SER A 143 3.34 -15.87 -7.34
N LEU A 144 4.65 -15.68 -7.45
CA LEU A 144 5.61 -15.97 -6.37
C LEU A 144 5.30 -15.21 -5.08
N PHE A 145 4.81 -13.97 -5.20
CA PHE A 145 4.39 -13.18 -4.04
C PHE A 145 3.19 -13.81 -3.32
N PHE A 146 2.15 -14.21 -4.04
CA PHE A 146 0.98 -14.83 -3.42
C PHE A 146 1.24 -16.27 -2.98
N ASP A 147 2.17 -16.97 -3.62
CA ASP A 147 2.68 -18.27 -3.15
C ASP A 147 3.47 -18.10 -1.83
N SER A 148 4.16 -16.98 -1.68
CA SER A 148 4.88 -16.62 -0.44
C SER A 148 3.95 -16.20 0.70
N TYR A 149 2.77 -15.69 0.38
CA TYR A 149 1.78 -15.13 1.32
C TYR A 149 0.36 -15.68 1.00
N PRO A 150 0.12 -16.99 1.10
CA PRO A 150 -1.08 -17.64 0.56
C PRO A 150 -2.37 -17.16 1.24
N ARG A 151 -2.32 -16.84 2.54
CA ARG A 151 -3.51 -16.36 3.25
C ARG A 151 -3.93 -14.96 2.81
N LEU A 152 -3.00 -14.13 2.32
CA LEU A 152 -3.31 -12.83 1.72
C LEU A 152 -4.11 -12.98 0.42
N ALA A 153 -3.75 -13.94 -0.44
CA ALA A 153 -4.50 -14.22 -1.67
C ALA A 153 -5.93 -14.66 -1.36
N ALA A 154 -6.07 -15.55 -0.38
CA ALA A 154 -7.37 -16.06 0.04
C ALA A 154 -8.22 -14.96 0.70
N TRP A 155 -7.64 -14.11 1.55
CA TRP A 155 -8.32 -12.94 2.11
C TRP A 155 -8.81 -11.98 1.03
N HIS A 156 -8.01 -11.68 0.00
CA HIS A 156 -8.48 -10.89 -1.15
C HIS A 156 -9.67 -11.54 -1.85
N PHE A 157 -9.70 -12.86 -1.97
CA PHE A 157 -10.84 -13.58 -2.56
C PHE A 157 -12.09 -13.49 -1.66
N GLU A 158 -11.92 -13.67 -0.35
CA GLU A 158 -12.99 -13.56 0.65
C GLU A 158 -13.64 -12.16 0.61
N VAL A 159 -12.84 -11.08 0.60
CA VAL A 159 -13.34 -9.69 0.49
C VAL A 159 -14.08 -9.45 -0.82
N LYS A 160 -13.61 -10.03 -1.93
CA LYS A 160 -14.32 -9.93 -3.22
C LYS A 160 -15.68 -10.61 -3.18
N MET A 161 -15.77 -11.77 -2.54
CA MET A 161 -17.04 -12.48 -2.39
C MET A 161 -17.99 -11.74 -1.44
N GLU A 162 -17.46 -11.15 -0.36
CA GLU A 162 -18.22 -10.29 0.54
C GLU A 162 -18.82 -9.09 -0.22
N VAL A 163 -18.00 -8.33 -0.95
CA VAL A 163 -18.50 -7.15 -1.66
C VAL A 163 -19.49 -7.52 -2.78
N ARG A 164 -19.27 -8.65 -3.48
CA ARG A 164 -20.23 -9.14 -4.51
C ARG A 164 -21.58 -9.53 -3.91
N SER A 165 -21.59 -10.10 -2.71
CA SER A 165 -22.82 -10.59 -2.08
C SER A 165 -23.56 -9.51 -1.29
N ALA A 166 -22.84 -8.66 -0.57
CA ALA A 166 -23.41 -7.67 0.32
C ALA A 166 -23.47 -6.25 -0.28
N GLY A 167 -22.73 -5.99 -1.37
CA GLY A 167 -22.62 -4.65 -1.96
C GLY A 167 -21.86 -3.65 -1.08
N GLN A 168 -21.22 -4.10 0.00
CA GLN A 168 -20.53 -3.27 0.97
C GLN A 168 -19.44 -4.05 1.70
N ILE A 169 -18.53 -3.33 2.36
CA ILE A 169 -17.58 -3.88 3.34
C ILE A 169 -17.69 -3.11 4.65
N VAL A 170 -17.38 -3.79 5.76
CA VAL A 170 -17.33 -3.17 7.09
C VAL A 170 -15.92 -3.26 7.66
N SER A 171 -15.32 -2.13 8.01
CA SER A 171 -14.01 -2.12 8.63
C SER A 171 -14.06 -2.69 10.06
N PRO A 172 -12.93 -3.11 10.65
CA PRO A 172 -12.89 -3.59 12.04
C PRO A 172 -13.41 -2.60 13.08
N LEU A 173 -13.47 -1.31 12.74
CA LEU A 173 -13.99 -0.25 13.60
C LEU A 173 -15.47 0.07 13.32
N GLY A 174 -16.15 -0.74 12.48
CA GLY A 174 -17.57 -0.61 12.15
C GLY A 174 -17.89 0.39 11.04
N ARG A 175 -16.89 0.96 10.33
CA ARG A 175 -17.15 1.86 9.20
C ARG A 175 -17.62 1.04 8.00
N VAL A 176 -18.77 1.42 7.45
CA VAL A 176 -19.31 0.80 6.23
C VAL A 176 -18.88 1.59 4.99
N ARG A 177 -18.49 0.90 3.93
CA ARG A 177 -18.33 1.45 2.58
C ARG A 177 -19.15 0.63 1.60
N VAL A 178 -20.02 1.30 0.85
CA VAL A 178 -20.92 0.68 -0.15
C VAL A 178 -20.27 0.77 -1.53
N PHE A 179 -20.51 -0.24 -2.37
CA PHE A 179 -20.00 -0.39 -3.73
C PHE A 179 -21.14 -0.76 -4.69
N PRO A 180 -21.99 0.20 -5.10
CA PRO A 180 -23.09 -0.07 -6.03
C PRO A 180 -22.65 -0.67 -7.37
N GLU A 181 -21.40 -0.39 -7.78
CA GLU A 181 -20.83 -0.81 -9.06
C GLU A 181 -20.67 -2.34 -9.19
N VAL A 182 -20.72 -3.10 -8.08
CA VAL A 182 -20.68 -4.57 -8.15
C VAL A 182 -21.96 -5.18 -8.75
N SER A 183 -23.03 -4.40 -8.85
CA SER A 183 -24.28 -4.79 -9.51
C SER A 183 -24.39 -4.25 -10.94
N SER A 184 -23.32 -3.66 -11.49
CA SER A 184 -23.26 -3.18 -12.87
C SER A 184 -23.21 -4.33 -13.86
N ASP A 185 -23.67 -4.11 -15.10
CA ASP A 185 -23.45 -5.04 -16.23
C ASP A 185 -22.05 -4.88 -16.85
N ASP A 186 -21.30 -3.82 -16.47
CA ASP A 186 -19.93 -3.60 -16.91
C ASP A 186 -18.92 -4.33 -16.02
N GLU A 187 -18.35 -5.41 -16.56
CA GLU A 187 -17.30 -6.22 -15.94
C GLU A 187 -16.09 -5.39 -15.47
N TRP A 188 -15.77 -4.28 -16.13
CA TRP A 188 -14.69 -3.39 -15.69
C TRP A 188 -15.05 -2.65 -14.41
N GLU A 189 -16.29 -2.17 -14.27
CA GLU A 189 -16.78 -1.50 -13.07
C GLU A 189 -16.82 -2.45 -11.88
N ILE A 190 -17.33 -3.67 -12.08
CA ILE A 190 -17.32 -4.73 -11.06
C ILE A 190 -15.89 -5.00 -10.59
N LYS A 191 -14.97 -5.26 -11.53
CA LYS A 191 -13.56 -5.53 -11.20
C LYS A 191 -12.87 -4.34 -10.56
N ARG A 192 -13.30 -3.10 -10.84
CA ARG A 192 -12.78 -1.90 -10.17
C ARG A 192 -13.26 -1.86 -8.72
N ALA A 193 -14.55 -2.04 -8.48
CA ALA A 193 -15.12 -2.07 -7.13
C ALA A 193 -14.48 -3.16 -6.26
N GLU A 194 -14.31 -4.36 -6.79
CA GLU A 194 -13.60 -5.46 -6.12
C GLU A 194 -12.17 -5.14 -5.67
N ARG A 195 -11.48 -4.24 -6.39
CA ARG A 195 -10.11 -3.82 -6.03
C ARG A 195 -10.09 -2.65 -5.06
N GLU A 196 -11.19 -1.91 -5.00
CA GLU A 196 -11.33 -0.78 -4.09
C GLU A 196 -11.91 -1.19 -2.74
N ALA A 197 -12.59 -2.33 -2.68
CA ALA A 197 -12.96 -3.05 -1.47
C ALA A 197 -11.71 -3.54 -0.72
#